data_AF-A0A378NC47-F1
#
_entry.id   AF-A0A378NC47-F1
#
_cell.length_a   1.000
_cell.length_b   1.000
_cell.length_c   1.000
_cell.angle_alpha   90.00
_cell.angle_beta   90.00
_cell.angle_gamma   90.00
#
_symmetry.space_group_name_H-M   'P 1'
#
loop_
_entity.id
_entity.type
_entity.pdbx_description
1 polymer ?
#
loop_
_entity_poly.entity_id
_entity_poly.type
_entity_poly.pdbx_seq_one_letter_code
_entity_poly.pdbx_strand_id
1 'polypeptide(L)' 'MKDWFSAKELAGISGLSKYPTNVTRQAKKEQWATRPLKGVKGGGFEYHINCRRSDLI' A
#
# COMPACT_ATOMS: atom_id res chain seq x y z
N MET A 1 -15.32 -5.52 -3.72
CA MET A 1 -14.07 -4.93 -4.28
C MET A 1 -12.97 -5.18 -3.27
N LYS A 2 -11.76 -5.54 -3.72
CA LYS A 2 -10.62 -5.78 -2.82
C LYS A 2 -9.69 -4.59 -2.95
N ASP A 3 -9.76 -3.71 -1.96
CA ASP A 3 -9.07 -2.41 -1.99
C ASP A 3 -7.71 -2.42 -1.26
N TRP A 4 -7.33 -3.59 -0.73
CA TRP A 4 -6.11 -3.81 0.04
C TRP A 4 -5.14 -4.69 -0.72
N PHE A 5 -3.93 -4.18 -0.89
CA PHE A 5 -2.88 -4.82 -1.68
C PHE A 5 -1.58 -4.87 -0.89
N SER A 6 -0.83 -5.95 -1.03
CA SER A 6 0.48 -6.04 -0.39
C SER A 6 1.51 -5.13 -1.08
N ALA A 7 2.54 -4.68 -0.36
CA ALA A 7 3.63 -3.90 -0.97
C ALA A 7 4.29 -4.63 -2.16
N LYS A 8 4.27 -5.96 -2.16
CA LYS A 8 4.83 -6.79 -3.23
C LYS A 8 3.95 -6.79 -4.47
N GLU A 9 2.62 -6.78 -4.31
CA GLU A 9 1.69 -6.66 -5.44
C GLU A 9 1.69 -5.24 -6.01
N LEU A 10 1.84 -4.23 -5.15
CA LEU A 10 1.94 -2.84 -5.59
C LEU A 10 3.29 -2.55 -6.26
N ALA A 11 4.36 -3.22 -5.84
CA ALA A 11 5.67 -3.09 -6.45
C ALA A 11 5.63 -3.56 -7.91
N GLY A 12 5.89 -2.65 -8.84
CA GLY A 12 5.88 -2.93 -10.28
C GLY A 12 4.51 -2.80 -10.95
N ILE A 13 3.43 -2.51 -10.22
CA ILE A 13 2.13 -2.16 -10.79
C ILE A 13 1.97 -0.64 -10.77
N SER A 14 1.35 -0.07 -11.81
CA SER A 14 1.03 1.37 -11.89
C SER A 14 2.25 2.33 -11.86
N GLY A 15 3.42 1.89 -12.34
CA GLY A 15 4.62 2.72 -12.36
C GLY A 15 5.28 2.90 -10.99
N LEU A 16 4.78 2.21 -9.96
CA LEU A 16 5.44 2.13 -8.66
C LEU A 16 6.78 1.38 -8.80
N SER A 17 7.75 1.79 -7.98
CA SER A 17 9.08 1.18 -7.96
C SER A 17 8.99 -0.34 -7.84
N LYS A 18 9.81 -1.06 -8.62
CA LYS A 18 9.98 -2.53 -8.56
C LYS A 18 10.29 -3.05 -7.15
N TYR A 19 10.84 -2.19 -6.29
CA TYR A 19 11.18 -2.53 -4.91
C TYR A 19 10.03 -2.21 -3.93
N PRO A 20 9.56 -3.18 -3.15
CA PRO A 20 8.49 -2.99 -2.15
C PRO A 20 8.88 -2.03 -1.01
N THR A 21 10.19 -1.84 -0.76
CA THR A 21 10.74 -0.84 0.18
C THR A 21 10.46 0.60 -0.26
N ASN A 22 10.42 0.88 -1.56
CA ASN A 22 10.05 2.20 -2.06
C ASN A 22 8.53 2.41 -1.98
N VAL A 23 7.74 1.37 -2.22
CA VAL A 23 6.27 1.41 -2.07
C VAL A 23 5.88 1.72 -0.63
N THR A 24 6.47 1.03 0.35
CA THR A 24 6.29 1.33 1.79
C THR A 24 6.67 2.77 2.14
N ARG A 25 7.79 3.27 1.60
CA ARG A 25 8.21 4.67 1.80
C ARG A 25 7.24 5.68 1.18
N GLN A 26 6.74 5.41 -0.02
CA GLN A 26 5.78 6.25 -0.70
C GLN A 26 4.42 6.22 -0.01
N ALA A 27 3.96 5.04 0.39
CA ALA A 27 2.75 4.86 1.20
C ALA A 27 2.84 5.62 2.53
N LYS A 28 4.00 5.65 3.19
CA LYS A 28 4.22 6.51 4.36
C LYS A 28 4.15 8.00 4.01
N LYS A 29 4.80 8.42 2.92
CA LYS A 29 4.83 9.82 2.47
C LYS A 29 3.44 10.34 2.12
N GLU A 30 2.64 9.50 1.48
CA GLU A 30 1.27 9.79 1.07
C GLU A 30 0.22 9.36 2.10
N GLN A 31 0.66 8.94 3.29
CA GLN A 31 -0.20 8.54 4.41
C GLN A 31 -1.28 7.52 4.02
N TRP A 32 -0.92 6.52 3.23
CA TRP A 32 -1.83 5.46 2.83
C TRP A 32 -2.32 4.68 4.04
N ALA A 33 -3.58 4.26 4.02
CA ALA A 33 -4.12 3.40 5.06
C ALA A 33 -3.40 2.05 4.99
N THR A 34 -2.75 1.67 6.09
CA THR A 34 -2.04 0.38 6.21
C THR A 34 -2.73 -0.50 7.23
N ARG A 35 -2.78 -1.81 6.95
CA ARG A 35 -3.28 -2.80 7.91
C ARG A 35 -2.28 -3.96 8.05
N PRO A 36 -2.07 -4.46 9.28
CA PRO A 36 -1.26 -5.66 9.48
C PRO A 36 -2.02 -6.88 8.93
N LEU A 37 -1.34 -7.72 8.14
CA LEU A 37 -1.89 -9.03 7.78
C LEU A 37 -1.87 -9.93 9.01
N LYS A 38 -3.05 -10.32 9.49
CA LYS A 38 -3.17 -11.41 10.45
C LYS A 38 -3.02 -12.75 9.72
N GLY A 39 -2.11 -13.59 10.22
CA GLY A 39 -2.00 -15.00 9.79
C GLY A 39 -0.95 -15.31 8.71
N VAL A 40 -0.13 -14.34 8.28
CA VAL A 40 0.97 -14.61 7.34
C VAL A 40 2.29 -14.80 8.08
N LYS A 41 2.92 -15.97 7.90
CA LYS A 41 4.27 -16.26 8.39
C LYS A 41 5.25 -15.25 7.78
N GLY A 42 5.71 -14.30 8.59
CA GLY A 42 6.64 -13.24 8.17
C GLY A 42 6.14 -11.81 8.33
N GLY A 43 4.89 -11.58 8.77
CA GLY A 43 4.39 -10.25 9.10
C GLY A 43 4.34 -9.31 7.88
N GLY A 44 3.23 -9.31 7.15
CA GLY A 44 3.02 -8.41 6.01
C GLY A 44 2.19 -7.19 6.41
N PHE A 45 2.37 -6.08 5.70
CA PHE A 45 1.41 -4.97 5.69
C PHE A 45 0.71 -4.89 4.35
N GLU A 46 -0.60 -4.67 4.41
CA GLU A 46 -1.46 -4.37 3.28
C GLU A 46 -1.70 -2.87 3.25
N TYR A 47 -1.77 -2.33 2.03
CA TYR A 47 -1.94 -0.93 1.74
C TYR A 47 -3.22 -0.73 0.98
N HIS A 48 -3.99 0.27 1.39
CA HIS A 48 -5.21 0.66 0.73
C HIS A 48 -4.89 1.65 -0.39
N ILE A 49 -5.21 1.31 -1.64
CA ILE A 49 -4.95 2.22 -2.77
C ILE A 49 -6.01 3.34 -2.88
N ASN A 50 -7.03 3.31 -2.05
CA ASN A 50 -8.18 4.21 -2.14
C ASN A 50 -7.91 5.61 -1.54
N CYS A 51 -6.65 6.05 -1.48
CA CYS A 51 -6.32 7.43 -1.08
C CYS A 51 -6.40 8.35 -2.29
N ARG A 52 -7.59 8.47 -2.88
CA ARG A 52 -7.88 9.60 -3.78
C ARG A 52 -9.33 10.02 -3.57
N ARG A 53 -9.49 11.31 -3.24
CA ARG A 53 -10.74 12.06 -2.96
C ARG A 53 -11.35 11.74 -1.59
N SER A 54 -11.60 12.71 -0.71
CA SER A 54 -11.89 14.13 -0.91
C SER A 54 -11.57 14.90 0.37
N ASP A 55 -10.81 15.98 0.28
CA ASP A 55 -10.99 17.12 1.19
C ASP A 55 -10.53 18.38 0.44
N LEU A 56 -11.45 18.86 -0.39
CA LEU A 56 -11.46 20.20 -0.95
C LEU A 56 -12.76 20.79 -0.38
N ILE A 57 -12.65 21.39 0.80
CA ILE A 57 -13.62 22.31 1.37
C ILE A 57 -12.94 23.66 1.57
#